data_AF-A0AAW4NCM7-F1
#
_entry.id   AF-A0AAW4NCM7-F1
#
_cell.length_a   1.000
_cell.length_b   1.000
_cell.length_c   1.000
_cell.angle_alpha   90.00
_cell.angle_beta   90.00
_cell.angle_gamma   90.00
#
_symmetry.space_group_name_H-M   'P 1'
#
loop_
_entity.id
_entity.type
_entity.pdbx_description
1 polymer ?
#
loop_
_entity_poly.entity_id
_entity_poly.type
_entity_poly.pdbx_seq_one_letter_code
_entity_poly.pdbx_strand_id
1 'polypeptide(L)'
;MIDIKRKEDCCGCNACGDACPKGCITFKEDIEGFSYPVVDKETCIDCHLCEKACPIINVEKLKKNDFEKPECHAAVSKNIMTRFASTSGGMFSVLALQMYKQGGYVGGAIFDEGWMVSQLISNDKSDLEKIRGSKLHQSNSQGFYEKVRDLLKAGEKVLVCGIPCQMAALRSFLKKDYENLIIVDLICRGINSPKVFSKWLSFLEDEYGAKVQHFRVKSKELGWRKLTTKVVFENGKVLYDTNDTNFFTIGYLSTGVYCRPSCYECKFKGFPRIADITIGDFWGAGNTIGEEMDGDIGTSVVLLNNEKGKKYYQSIACKLKEKEVPFGVVVKGNPALISPLLPPKVNREDFYKDLDKSNFKDIAAKYIHRGIDRKPSKKRQIINLAKFIFGVMGVAETSIPTYWKNIKYNLFSKKVHTNILHAQYILITKHTVLDFAKNANIFVGGVVTLGTKRVKGSKLEARILVEDGASLDFKGNATIMYGADIEAFKNSKIIFGKSFISNIDFTCISAEKIEFGDNVSFGRDCVVRDNNGGHYISRRGFKNAHPITIGQHCWICESSTLMAGTKLGTGVIVGAKSFVRSAIPSFTMAMGHPAEVVDEDIYFKM
;
A
#
# COMPACT_ATOMS: atom_id res chain seq x y z
N MET A 1 26.28 -23.03 26.35
CA MET A 1 24.92 -23.04 25.74
C MET A 1 24.38 -21.62 25.53
N ILE A 2 23.46 -21.40 24.58
CA ILE A 2 22.87 -20.07 24.36
C ILE A 2 22.01 -19.64 25.55
N ASP A 3 22.21 -18.41 26.02
CA ASP A 3 21.47 -17.83 27.15
C ASP A 3 21.19 -16.36 26.85
N ILE A 4 19.91 -15.98 26.79
CA ILE A 4 19.49 -14.63 26.42
C ILE A 4 19.15 -13.84 27.68
N LYS A 5 20.11 -13.05 28.15
CA LYS A 5 19.96 -12.18 29.33
C LYS A 5 19.27 -10.86 29.01
N ARG A 6 19.51 -10.32 27.81
CA ARG A 6 18.92 -9.08 27.30
C ARG A 6 18.12 -9.36 26.04
N LYS A 7 16.97 -8.72 25.92
CA LYS A 7 16.06 -8.91 24.77
C LYS A 7 16.67 -8.39 23.47
N GLU A 8 17.60 -7.44 23.55
CA GLU A 8 18.35 -6.87 22.43
C GLU A 8 19.37 -7.86 21.83
N ASP A 9 19.83 -8.84 22.61
CA ASP A 9 20.87 -9.80 22.22
C ASP A 9 20.33 -11.01 21.42
N CYS A 10 19.04 -11.00 21.08
CA CYS A 10 18.41 -12.01 20.24
C CYS A 10 17.62 -11.38 19.10
N CYS A 11 17.98 -11.70 17.85
CA CYS A 11 17.26 -11.22 16.65
C CYS A 11 16.08 -12.12 16.21
N GLY A 12 15.77 -13.19 16.97
CA GLY A 12 14.62 -14.05 16.69
C GLY A 12 14.73 -14.88 15.41
N CYS A 13 15.95 -15.29 15.02
CA CYS A 13 16.18 -16.01 13.77
C CYS A 13 15.94 -17.53 13.86
N ASN A 14 15.77 -18.13 15.03
CA ASN A 14 15.64 -19.58 15.27
C ASN A 14 16.87 -20.48 14.96
N ALA A 15 17.97 -19.96 14.39
CA ALA A 15 19.13 -20.78 14.00
C ALA A 15 19.79 -21.58 15.14
N CYS A 16 19.63 -21.15 16.40
CA CYS A 16 20.13 -21.91 17.54
C CYS A 16 19.39 -23.24 17.73
N GLY A 17 18.08 -23.29 17.43
CA GLY A 17 17.27 -24.50 17.49
C GLY A 17 17.66 -25.49 16.41
N ASP A 18 17.71 -25.04 15.15
CA ASP A 18 18.17 -25.82 14.00
C ASP A 18 19.60 -26.37 14.17
N ALA A 19 20.45 -25.67 14.94
CA ALA A 19 21.82 -26.11 15.23
C ALA A 19 21.91 -27.13 16.37
N CYS A 20 20.83 -27.36 17.11
CA CYS A 20 20.83 -28.18 18.31
C CYS A 20 20.61 -29.67 17.96
N PRO A 21 21.62 -30.55 18.10
CA PRO A 21 21.51 -31.95 17.70
C PRO A 21 20.60 -32.78 18.61
N LYS A 22 20.28 -32.27 19.81
CA LYS A 22 19.39 -32.91 20.78
C LYS A 22 17.98 -32.34 20.77
N GLY A 23 17.71 -31.31 19.96
CA GLY A 23 16.41 -30.64 19.95
C GLY A 23 16.02 -29.97 21.29
N CYS A 24 17.00 -29.71 22.17
CA CYS A 24 16.73 -29.18 23.52
C CYS A 24 16.39 -27.67 23.58
N ILE A 25 16.17 -27.02 22.44
CA ILE A 25 15.89 -25.57 22.39
C ILE A 25 14.49 -25.37 21.83
N THR A 26 13.61 -24.83 22.67
CA THR A 26 12.26 -24.41 22.30
C THR A 26 12.20 -22.89 22.18
N PHE A 27 11.09 -22.36 21.66
CA PHE A 27 10.93 -20.93 21.39
C PHE A 27 9.65 -20.43 22.05
N LYS A 28 9.79 -19.62 23.10
CA LYS A 28 8.65 -19.06 23.86
C LYS A 28 8.45 -17.60 23.50
N GLU A 29 7.19 -17.24 23.27
CA GLU A 29 6.79 -15.84 23.08
C GLU A 29 6.83 -15.10 24.42
N ASP A 30 7.23 -13.84 24.37
CA ASP A 30 7.08 -12.93 25.50
C ASP A 30 5.79 -12.12 25.41
N ILE A 31 5.61 -11.20 26.37
CA ILE A 31 4.44 -10.33 26.43
C ILE A 31 4.27 -9.44 25.20
N GLU A 32 5.31 -9.26 24.38
CA GLU A 32 5.27 -8.45 23.17
C GLU A 32 4.97 -9.30 21.92
N GLY A 33 4.79 -10.62 22.08
CA GLY A 33 4.62 -11.58 20.99
C GLY A 33 5.92 -11.90 20.26
N PHE A 34 7.08 -11.54 20.81
CA PHE A 34 8.37 -11.88 20.22
C PHE A 34 8.86 -13.21 20.79
N SER A 35 9.27 -14.11 19.91
CA SER A 35 9.80 -15.41 20.34
C SER A 35 11.29 -15.35 20.71
N TYR A 36 11.67 -16.09 21.76
CA TYR A 36 13.04 -16.21 22.31
C TYR A 36 13.38 -17.68 22.61
N PRO A 37 14.65 -18.09 22.42
CA PRO A 37 15.07 -19.46 22.70
C PRO A 37 15.06 -19.76 24.21
N VAL A 38 14.59 -20.95 24.56
CA VAL A 38 14.63 -21.52 25.92
C VAL A 38 15.29 -22.88 25.83
N VAL A 39 16.43 -23.02 26.49
CA VAL A 39 17.22 -24.26 26.52
C VAL A 39 16.77 -25.14 27.68
N ASP A 40 16.41 -26.37 27.38
CA ASP A 40 16.29 -27.44 28.37
C ASP A 40 17.69 -27.89 28.80
N LYS A 41 18.02 -27.62 30.06
CA LYS A 41 19.35 -27.89 30.64
C LYS A 41 19.58 -29.37 30.93
N GLU A 42 18.54 -30.17 31.09
CA GLU A 42 18.66 -31.59 31.42
C GLU A 42 19.06 -32.41 30.18
N THR A 43 18.54 -32.05 29.01
CA THR A 43 18.84 -32.73 27.74
C THR A 43 19.98 -32.08 26.96
N CYS A 44 20.43 -30.89 27.36
CA CYS A 44 21.55 -30.19 26.74
C CYS A 44 22.89 -30.89 27.03
N ILE A 45 23.63 -31.23 25.98
CA ILE A 45 24.96 -31.85 26.06
C ILE A 45 26.11 -30.83 26.00
N ASP A 46 25.82 -29.54 26.22
CA ASP A 46 26.76 -28.41 26.17
C ASP A 46 27.76 -28.39 24.99
N CYS A 47 27.29 -28.75 23.79
CA CYS A 47 28.13 -28.76 22.58
C CYS A 47 28.49 -27.38 22.01
N HIS A 48 27.91 -26.30 22.57
CA HIS A 48 28.05 -24.90 22.13
C HIS A 48 27.69 -24.61 20.65
N LEU A 49 27.00 -25.53 19.96
CA LEU A 49 26.62 -25.32 18.55
C LEU A 49 25.62 -24.17 18.37
N CYS A 50 24.71 -23.97 19.33
CA CYS A 50 23.75 -22.87 19.33
C CYS A 50 24.41 -21.49 19.37
N GLU A 51 25.48 -21.32 20.17
CA GLU A 51 26.25 -20.08 20.25
C GLU A 51 27.09 -19.86 19.00
N LYS A 52 27.69 -20.94 18.46
CA LYS A 52 28.38 -20.91 17.18
C LYS A 52 27.42 -20.51 16.06
N ALA A 53 26.18 -20.98 16.05
CA ALA A 53 25.20 -20.64 15.01
C ALA A 53 24.63 -19.21 15.17
N CYS A 54 24.64 -18.63 16.38
CA CYS A 54 24.07 -17.33 16.64
C CYS A 54 24.73 -16.20 15.81
N PRO A 55 23.97 -15.46 14.99
CA PRO A 55 24.55 -14.41 14.14
C PRO A 55 24.96 -13.15 14.91
N ILE A 56 24.39 -12.91 16.11
CA ILE A 56 24.75 -11.76 16.95
C ILE A 56 26.12 -11.98 17.60
N ILE A 57 26.34 -13.16 18.19
CA ILE A 57 27.60 -13.53 18.83
C ILE A 57 28.75 -13.52 17.81
N ASN A 58 28.48 -13.94 16.57
CA ASN A 58 29.49 -14.12 15.54
C ASN A 58 29.55 -12.97 14.51
N VAL A 59 28.88 -11.83 14.77
CA VAL A 59 28.66 -10.78 13.76
C VAL A 59 29.96 -10.22 13.16
N GLU A 60 30.99 -10.02 13.97
CA GLU A 60 32.28 -9.47 13.53
C GLU A 60 32.96 -10.38 12.50
N LYS A 61 32.82 -11.70 12.64
CA LYS A 61 33.36 -12.68 11.69
C LYS A 61 32.53 -12.78 10.41
N LEU A 62 31.23 -12.44 10.50
CA LEU A 62 30.28 -12.57 9.40
C LEU A 62 30.25 -11.34 8.49
N LYS A 63 30.57 -10.14 9.00
CA LYS A 63 30.63 -8.89 8.23
C LYS A 63 31.87 -8.82 7.34
N LYS A 64 31.93 -9.70 6.36
CA LYS A 64 32.98 -9.75 5.35
C LYS A 64 32.40 -10.12 3.99
N ASN A 65 32.96 -9.52 2.95
CA ASN A 65 32.68 -9.82 1.55
C ASN A 65 33.79 -9.21 0.69
N ASP A 66 33.86 -9.61 -0.58
CA ASP A 66 34.89 -9.15 -1.52
C ASP A 66 34.88 -7.62 -1.70
N PHE A 67 33.71 -7.00 -1.58
CA PHE A 67 33.56 -5.55 -1.72
C PHE A 67 33.32 -4.88 -0.38
N GLU A 68 34.21 -3.95 -0.02
CA GLU A 68 34.00 -3.07 1.13
C GLU A 68 32.82 -2.12 0.89
N LYS A 69 32.70 -1.61 -0.34
CA LYS A 69 31.57 -0.81 -0.82
C LYS A 69 30.95 -1.51 -2.04
N PRO A 70 29.64 -1.79 -2.02
CA PRO A 70 28.98 -2.51 -3.12
C PRO A 70 28.78 -1.64 -4.36
N GLU A 71 28.77 -2.29 -5.52
CA GLU A 71 28.27 -1.69 -6.77
C GLU A 71 26.75 -1.51 -6.67
N CYS A 72 26.25 -0.36 -7.09
CA CYS A 72 24.90 0.08 -6.81
C CYS A 72 24.10 0.35 -8.09
N HIS A 73 22.93 -0.26 -8.20
CA HIS A 73 22.04 -0.14 -9.35
C HIS A 73 20.64 0.27 -8.91
N ALA A 74 20.03 1.19 -9.66
CA ALA A 74 18.58 1.35 -9.67
C ALA A 74 18.01 0.39 -10.72
N ALA A 75 17.01 -0.40 -10.37
CA ALA A 75 16.48 -1.41 -11.28
C ALA A 75 14.97 -1.64 -11.13
N VAL A 76 14.33 -1.87 -12.28
CA VAL A 76 12.91 -2.27 -12.40
C VAL A 76 12.78 -3.43 -13.39
N SER A 77 11.84 -4.33 -13.13
CA SER A 77 11.50 -5.38 -14.09
C SER A 77 10.88 -4.78 -15.35
N LYS A 78 11.30 -5.24 -16.54
CA LYS A 78 10.63 -4.93 -17.81
C LYS A 78 9.23 -5.54 -17.90
N ASN A 79 8.96 -6.60 -17.13
CA ASN A 79 7.63 -7.20 -17.07
C ASN A 79 6.77 -6.42 -16.05
N ILE A 80 5.75 -5.72 -16.57
CA ILE A 80 4.87 -4.89 -15.74
C ILE A 80 4.11 -5.70 -14.69
N MET A 81 3.66 -6.92 -15.00
CA MET A 81 2.96 -7.78 -14.02
C MET A 81 3.88 -8.16 -12.86
N THR A 82 5.13 -8.55 -13.14
CA THR A 82 6.13 -8.85 -12.10
C THR A 82 6.38 -7.62 -11.23
N ARG A 83 6.52 -6.44 -11.85
CA ARG A 83 6.68 -5.19 -11.11
C ARG A 83 5.45 -4.91 -10.27
N PHE A 84 4.24 -4.98 -10.83
CA PHE A 84 2.99 -4.69 -10.14
C PHE A 84 2.70 -5.67 -9.01
N ALA A 85 3.09 -6.94 -9.14
CA ALA A 85 2.97 -7.98 -8.11
C ALA A 85 4.07 -7.92 -7.02
N SER A 86 5.09 -7.09 -7.20
CA SER A 86 6.18 -6.92 -6.23
C SER A 86 6.02 -5.65 -5.39
N THR A 87 6.69 -5.59 -4.23
CA THR A 87 6.66 -4.40 -3.35
C THR A 87 7.24 -3.14 -4.02
N SER A 88 8.23 -3.31 -4.89
CA SER A 88 9.06 -2.22 -5.44
C SER A 88 9.38 -2.49 -6.91
N GLY A 89 10.60 -2.26 -7.39
CA GLY A 89 11.00 -2.53 -8.78
C GLY A 89 10.90 -4.00 -9.23
N GLY A 90 10.75 -4.96 -8.32
CA GLY A 90 10.52 -6.37 -8.62
C GLY A 90 11.76 -7.26 -8.60
N MET A 91 12.84 -6.80 -7.96
CA MET A 91 14.14 -7.47 -8.02
C MET A 91 14.14 -8.88 -7.43
N PHE A 92 13.52 -9.09 -6.26
CA PHE A 92 13.38 -10.43 -5.69
C PHE A 92 12.73 -11.40 -6.69
N SER A 93 11.61 -11.00 -7.28
CA SER A 93 10.88 -11.82 -8.24
C SER A 93 11.71 -12.16 -9.46
N VAL A 94 12.48 -11.21 -10.01
CA VAL A 94 13.34 -11.48 -11.18
C VAL A 94 14.49 -12.42 -10.83
N LEU A 95 15.12 -12.25 -9.65
CA LEU A 95 16.16 -13.15 -9.14
C LEU A 95 15.61 -14.55 -8.90
N ALA A 96 14.46 -14.69 -8.23
CA ALA A 96 13.81 -15.97 -7.97
C ALA A 96 13.42 -16.70 -9.26
N LEU A 97 12.82 -15.98 -10.23
CA LEU A 97 12.47 -16.56 -11.54
C LEU A 97 13.70 -17.08 -12.31
N GLN A 98 14.86 -16.47 -12.10
CA GLN A 98 16.11 -16.98 -12.67
C GLN A 98 16.57 -18.26 -11.98
N MET A 99 16.43 -18.35 -10.65
CA MET A 99 16.76 -19.57 -9.90
C MET A 99 15.87 -20.75 -10.33
N TYR A 100 14.56 -20.54 -10.40
CA TYR A 100 13.62 -21.57 -10.90
C TYR A 100 13.94 -21.98 -12.34
N LYS A 101 14.31 -21.04 -13.22
CA LYS A 101 14.74 -21.36 -14.59
C LYS A 101 15.97 -22.28 -14.62
N GLN A 102 16.82 -22.20 -13.60
CA GLN A 102 18.01 -23.05 -13.45
C GLN A 102 17.72 -24.38 -12.74
N GLY A 103 16.44 -24.70 -12.49
CA GLY A 103 16.02 -25.90 -11.76
C GLY A 103 16.24 -25.83 -10.25
N GLY A 104 16.56 -24.64 -9.71
CA GLY A 104 16.90 -24.46 -8.30
C GLY A 104 15.70 -24.14 -7.40
N TYR A 105 15.99 -24.10 -6.10
CA TYR A 105 15.05 -23.78 -5.03
C TYR A 105 15.13 -22.31 -4.65
N VAL A 106 13.99 -21.73 -4.30
CA VAL A 106 13.88 -20.37 -3.78
C VAL A 106 13.30 -20.42 -2.37
N GLY A 107 14.00 -19.77 -1.43
CA GLY A 107 13.61 -19.62 -0.04
C GLY A 107 13.23 -18.19 0.33
N GLY A 108 12.20 -18.03 1.16
CA GLY A 108 11.81 -16.75 1.73
C GLY A 108 10.53 -16.81 2.55
N ALA A 109 10.08 -15.64 3.01
CA ALA A 109 8.96 -15.52 3.95
C ALA A 109 7.59 -15.67 3.28
N ILE A 110 6.70 -16.45 3.89
CA ILE A 110 5.29 -16.63 3.51
C ILE A 110 4.37 -16.28 4.68
N PHE A 111 3.10 -15.98 4.40
CA PHE A 111 2.05 -15.98 5.42
C PHE A 111 1.43 -17.37 5.52
N ASP A 112 1.08 -17.80 6.73
CA ASP A 112 0.17 -18.92 6.94
C ASP A 112 -1.29 -18.44 6.96
N GLU A 113 -2.22 -19.37 7.19
CA GLU A 113 -3.67 -19.11 7.23
C GLU A 113 -4.07 -18.11 8.32
N GLY A 114 -3.28 -18.00 9.41
CA GLY A 114 -3.48 -17.05 10.49
C GLY A 114 -2.79 -15.71 10.26
N TRP A 115 -2.25 -15.48 9.06
CA TRP A 115 -1.44 -14.32 8.70
C TRP A 115 -0.16 -14.17 9.52
N MET A 116 0.31 -15.24 10.17
CA MET A 116 1.62 -15.28 10.80
C MET A 116 2.68 -15.62 9.76
N VAL A 117 3.92 -15.20 9.99
CA VAL A 117 4.98 -15.34 8.99
C VAL A 117 5.82 -16.58 9.29
N SER A 118 6.09 -17.39 8.27
CA SER A 118 7.04 -18.51 8.33
C SER A 118 7.97 -18.50 7.12
N GLN A 119 9.01 -19.35 7.13
CA GLN A 119 9.94 -19.48 6.00
C GLN A 119 9.60 -20.72 5.17
N LEU A 120 9.53 -20.54 3.84
CA LEU A 120 9.36 -21.60 2.85
C LEU A 120 10.63 -21.70 2.00
N ILE A 121 10.99 -22.92 1.58
CA ILE A 121 11.90 -23.16 0.47
C ILE A 121 11.23 -24.14 -0.50
N SER A 122 11.17 -23.78 -1.78
CA SER A 122 10.44 -24.53 -2.80
C SER A 122 11.12 -24.42 -4.16
N ASN A 123 11.04 -25.48 -4.97
CA ASN A 123 11.41 -25.47 -6.39
C ASN A 123 10.19 -25.27 -7.31
N ASP A 124 8.98 -25.17 -6.76
CA ASP A 124 7.80 -24.81 -7.52
C ASP A 124 7.74 -23.30 -7.75
N LYS A 125 7.73 -22.89 -9.02
CA LYS A 125 7.59 -21.50 -9.44
C LYS A 125 6.27 -20.89 -8.98
N SER A 126 5.20 -21.68 -8.81
CA SER A 126 3.89 -21.21 -8.38
C SER A 126 3.95 -20.58 -6.97
N ASP A 127 4.84 -21.08 -6.10
CA ASP A 127 5.03 -20.56 -4.75
C ASP A 127 5.65 -19.16 -4.71
N LEU A 128 6.18 -18.64 -5.82
CA LEU A 128 6.72 -17.28 -5.88
C LEU A 128 5.69 -16.22 -5.49
N GLU A 129 4.40 -16.48 -5.74
CA GLU A 129 3.33 -15.58 -5.29
C GLU A 129 3.21 -15.50 -3.78
N LYS A 130 3.36 -16.64 -3.09
CA LYS A 130 3.36 -16.71 -1.62
C LYS A 130 4.60 -16.04 -1.03
N ILE A 131 5.75 -16.18 -1.68
CA ILE A 131 7.04 -15.66 -1.15
C ILE A 131 7.19 -14.16 -1.42
N ARG A 132 6.75 -13.66 -2.58
CA ARG A 132 6.91 -12.24 -2.96
C ARG A 132 6.12 -11.30 -2.04
N GLY A 133 6.45 -10.02 -2.12
CA GLY A 133 5.82 -8.99 -1.28
C GLY A 133 6.44 -8.93 0.11
N SER A 134 6.15 -7.85 0.84
CA SER A 134 6.74 -7.61 2.16
C SER A 134 5.88 -8.18 3.28
N LYS A 135 6.51 -8.96 4.16
CA LYS A 135 5.94 -9.48 5.41
C LYS A 135 6.47 -8.61 6.56
N LEU A 136 5.58 -7.95 7.30
CA LEU A 136 5.96 -6.82 8.16
C LEU A 136 6.30 -7.18 9.62
N HIS A 137 6.04 -8.40 10.07
CA HIS A 137 6.32 -8.84 11.45
C HIS A 137 7.23 -10.07 11.48
N GLN A 138 7.63 -10.50 12.69
CA GLN A 138 8.60 -11.58 12.88
C GLN A 138 8.15 -12.89 12.24
N SER A 139 9.06 -13.56 11.53
CA SER A 139 8.84 -14.90 10.98
C SER A 139 9.33 -16.01 11.90
N ASN A 140 8.69 -17.18 11.85
CA ASN A 140 9.22 -18.43 12.36
C ASN A 140 10.12 -19.11 11.29
N SER A 141 11.38 -19.37 11.65
CA SER A 141 12.37 -20.01 10.77
C SER A 141 12.80 -21.40 11.26
N GLN A 142 12.08 -22.02 12.20
CA GLN A 142 12.42 -23.35 12.71
C GLN A 142 12.48 -24.41 11.60
N GLY A 143 13.56 -25.18 11.55
CA GLY A 143 13.85 -26.22 10.56
C GLY A 143 14.18 -25.69 9.17
N PHE A 144 14.13 -24.37 8.94
CA PHE A 144 14.38 -23.78 7.62
C PHE A 144 15.86 -23.89 7.23
N TYR A 145 16.77 -23.61 8.16
CA TYR A 145 18.20 -23.62 7.84
C TYR A 145 18.73 -25.04 7.61
N GLU A 146 18.17 -26.02 8.33
CA GLU A 146 18.45 -27.45 8.10
C GLU A 146 18.07 -27.87 6.70
N LYS A 147 16.84 -27.57 6.26
CA LYS A 147 16.36 -27.85 4.90
C LYS A 147 17.27 -27.21 3.84
N VAL A 148 17.67 -25.95 4.02
CA VAL A 148 18.60 -25.27 3.10
C VAL A 148 19.94 -26.00 3.05
N ARG A 149 20.53 -26.36 4.19
CA ARG A 149 21.80 -27.11 4.25
C ARG A 149 21.70 -28.44 3.52
N ASP A 150 20.60 -29.16 3.71
CA ASP A 150 20.44 -30.50 3.16
C ASP A 150 20.29 -30.45 1.63
N LEU A 151 19.56 -29.48 1.09
CA LEU A 151 19.51 -29.18 -0.35
C LEU A 151 20.90 -28.84 -0.90
N LEU A 152 21.64 -27.96 -0.22
CA LEU A 152 22.99 -27.57 -0.65
C LEU A 152 23.96 -28.75 -0.66
N LYS A 153 23.86 -29.66 0.33
CA LYS A 153 24.65 -30.89 0.38
C LYS A 153 24.27 -31.88 -0.72
N ALA A 154 23.01 -31.90 -1.14
CA ALA A 154 22.55 -32.67 -2.29
C ALA A 154 23.01 -32.09 -3.64
N GLY A 155 23.70 -30.95 -3.66
CA GLY A 155 24.18 -30.30 -4.88
C GLY A 155 23.16 -29.38 -5.54
N GLU A 156 22.00 -29.17 -4.91
CA GLU A 156 20.93 -28.33 -5.46
C GLU A 156 21.33 -26.85 -5.49
N LYS A 157 20.86 -26.12 -6.50
CA LYS A 157 21.00 -24.66 -6.54
C LYS A 157 19.94 -24.02 -5.65
N VAL A 158 20.34 -23.08 -4.81
CA VAL A 158 19.44 -22.44 -3.85
C VAL A 158 19.62 -20.92 -3.87
N LEU A 159 18.51 -20.19 -3.91
CA LEU A 159 18.47 -18.75 -3.62
C LEU A 159 17.65 -18.56 -2.34
N VAL A 160 18.19 -17.86 -1.35
CA VAL A 160 17.43 -17.49 -0.14
C VAL A 160 17.35 -15.98 -0.02
N CYS A 161 16.15 -15.45 0.17
CA CYS A 161 15.92 -14.03 0.45
C CYS A 161 15.32 -13.82 1.84
N GLY A 162 15.95 -12.98 2.65
CA GLY A 162 15.43 -12.61 3.96
C GLY A 162 15.96 -11.27 4.45
N ILE A 163 15.69 -10.94 5.71
CA ILE A 163 16.28 -9.73 6.30
C ILE A 163 17.74 -9.98 6.72
N PRO A 164 18.56 -8.93 6.93
CA PRO A 164 20.00 -9.09 7.14
C PRO A 164 20.38 -10.03 8.28
N CYS A 165 19.66 -9.99 9.41
CA CYS A 165 19.93 -10.86 10.55
C CYS A 165 19.62 -12.35 10.27
N GLN A 166 18.62 -12.63 9.43
CA GLN A 166 18.29 -14.01 9.02
C GLN A 166 19.32 -14.56 8.04
N MET A 167 19.81 -13.73 7.11
CA MET A 167 20.84 -14.13 6.15
C MET A 167 22.20 -14.31 6.84
N ALA A 168 22.50 -13.48 7.83
CA ALA A 168 23.62 -13.71 8.73
C ALA A 168 23.48 -15.02 9.52
N ALA A 169 22.26 -15.35 9.98
CA ALA A 169 21.99 -16.61 10.66
C ALA A 169 22.21 -17.82 9.74
N LEU A 170 21.74 -17.77 8.49
CA LEU A 170 21.97 -18.81 7.49
C LEU A 170 23.47 -19.03 7.26
N ARG A 171 24.23 -17.96 6.99
CA ARG A 171 25.67 -18.06 6.75
C ARG A 171 26.42 -18.61 7.98
N SER A 172 26.04 -18.14 9.17
CA SER A 172 26.61 -18.62 10.43
C SER A 172 26.31 -20.10 10.68
N PHE A 173 25.06 -20.53 10.45
CA PHE A 173 24.60 -21.91 10.60
C PHE A 173 25.33 -22.87 9.65
N LEU A 174 25.52 -22.46 8.39
CA LEU A 174 26.15 -23.28 7.35
C LEU A 174 27.65 -23.53 7.58
N LYS A 175 28.33 -22.66 8.35
CA LYS A 175 29.76 -22.74 8.73
C LYS A 175 30.78 -22.69 7.60
N LYS A 176 30.34 -22.70 6.34
CA LYS A 176 31.17 -22.55 5.15
C LYS A 176 30.38 -21.87 4.04
N ASP A 177 31.10 -21.43 3.02
CA ASP A 177 30.50 -20.88 1.81
C ASP A 177 30.16 -22.00 0.82
N TYR A 178 29.08 -21.78 0.07
CA TYR A 178 28.55 -22.71 -0.92
C TYR A 178 28.44 -21.97 -2.26
N GLU A 179 29.02 -22.56 -3.31
CA GLU A 179 28.96 -22.03 -4.68
C GLU A 179 27.54 -22.12 -5.26
N ASN A 180 26.77 -23.13 -4.85
CA ASN A 180 25.38 -23.36 -5.23
C ASN A 180 24.35 -22.57 -4.40
N LEU A 181 24.79 -21.60 -3.58
CA LEU A 181 23.92 -20.74 -2.77
C LEU A 181 24.04 -19.26 -3.20
N ILE A 182 22.91 -18.61 -3.47
CA ILE A 182 22.79 -17.16 -3.57
C ILE A 182 22.03 -16.62 -2.37
N ILE A 183 22.68 -15.78 -1.58
CA ILE A 183 22.08 -15.11 -0.43
C ILE A 183 21.65 -13.69 -0.84
N VAL A 184 20.36 -13.41 -0.71
CA VAL A 184 19.78 -12.09 -0.95
C VAL A 184 19.27 -11.52 0.38
N ASP A 185 19.64 -10.29 0.73
CA ASP A 185 19.03 -9.60 1.87
C ASP A 185 18.28 -8.32 1.48
N LEU A 186 17.45 -7.84 2.41
CA LEU A 186 16.64 -6.65 2.24
C LEU A 186 17.22 -5.47 3.01
N ILE A 187 17.06 -4.25 2.49
CA ILE A 187 17.19 -3.02 3.30
C ILE A 187 16.06 -3.03 4.35
N CYS A 188 16.40 -3.47 5.55
CA CYS A 188 15.46 -3.65 6.65
C CYS A 188 15.55 -2.49 7.64
N ARG A 189 14.42 -1.83 7.94
CA ARG A 189 14.34 -0.82 9.00
C ARG A 189 14.23 -1.46 10.40
N GLY A 190 13.31 -2.40 10.56
CA GLY A 190 13.03 -3.14 11.79
C GLY A 190 11.89 -4.14 11.57
N ILE A 191 11.72 -5.07 12.51
CA ILE A 191 10.69 -6.12 12.45
C ILE A 191 9.62 -5.80 13.48
N ASN A 192 8.35 -5.80 13.06
CA ASN A 192 7.23 -5.55 13.98
C ASN A 192 6.89 -6.77 14.84
N SER A 193 6.28 -6.49 15.99
CA SER A 193 5.65 -7.47 16.88
C SER A 193 4.51 -8.22 16.17
N PRO A 194 4.52 -9.56 16.18
CA PRO A 194 3.38 -10.36 15.75
C PRO A 194 2.11 -10.01 16.52
N LYS A 195 2.19 -9.81 17.84
CA LYS A 195 1.05 -9.43 18.69
C LYS A 195 0.39 -8.11 18.26
N VAL A 196 1.19 -7.07 17.96
CA VAL A 196 0.67 -5.78 17.47
C VAL A 196 -0.03 -5.97 16.12
N PHE A 197 0.56 -6.78 15.24
CA PHE A 197 -0.03 -7.09 13.94
C PHE A 197 -1.37 -7.83 14.08
N SER A 198 -1.45 -8.88 14.91
CA SER A 198 -2.68 -9.63 15.14
C SER A 198 -3.80 -8.77 15.76
N LYS A 199 -3.46 -7.86 16.69
CA LYS A 199 -4.41 -6.89 17.26
C LYS A 199 -4.92 -5.90 16.22
N TRP A 200 -4.06 -5.41 15.34
CA TRP A 200 -4.46 -4.54 14.23
C TRP A 200 -5.36 -5.28 13.23
N LEU A 201 -5.03 -6.52 12.89
CA LEU A 201 -5.83 -7.34 11.99
C LEU A 201 -7.23 -7.60 12.57
N SER A 202 -7.32 -7.99 13.84
CA SER A 202 -8.61 -8.20 14.54
C SER A 202 -9.48 -6.94 14.51
N PHE A 203 -8.88 -5.77 14.76
CA PHE A 203 -9.58 -4.49 14.63
C PHE A 203 -10.16 -4.25 13.23
N LEU A 204 -9.43 -4.61 12.17
CA LEU A 204 -9.96 -4.49 10.81
C LEU A 204 -11.12 -5.46 10.58
N GLU A 205 -11.01 -6.70 11.06
CA GLU A 205 -12.08 -7.70 10.93
C GLU A 205 -13.36 -7.26 11.65
N ASP A 206 -13.22 -6.69 12.85
CA ASP A 206 -14.34 -6.15 13.63
C ASP A 206 -15.01 -4.95 12.93
N GLU A 207 -14.23 -3.99 12.42
CA GLU A 207 -14.76 -2.80 11.74
C GLU A 207 -15.46 -3.16 10.41
N TYR A 208 -15.01 -4.21 9.72
CA TYR A 208 -15.58 -4.62 8.44
C TYR A 208 -16.63 -5.73 8.55
N GLY A 209 -16.73 -6.36 9.72
CA GLY A 209 -17.65 -7.45 10.04
C GLY A 209 -17.38 -8.73 9.23
N ALA A 210 -16.12 -9.00 8.90
CA ALA A 210 -15.70 -10.18 8.13
C ALA A 210 -14.19 -10.45 8.30
N LYS A 211 -13.78 -11.70 8.10
CA LYS A 211 -12.36 -12.08 8.15
C LYS A 211 -11.58 -11.53 6.96
N VAL A 212 -10.29 -11.32 7.16
CA VAL A 212 -9.37 -10.93 6.09
C VAL A 212 -9.06 -12.14 5.21
N GLN A 213 -9.44 -12.05 3.94
CA GLN A 213 -9.20 -13.08 2.92
C GLN A 213 -7.88 -12.85 2.19
N HIS A 214 -7.54 -11.59 1.89
CA HIS A 214 -6.30 -11.23 1.24
C HIS A 214 -5.78 -9.91 1.80
N PHE A 215 -4.48 -9.80 2.01
CA PHE A 215 -3.86 -8.50 2.28
C PHE A 215 -2.55 -8.31 1.54
N ARG A 216 -2.28 -7.05 1.20
CA ARG A 216 -1.08 -6.66 0.49
C ARG A 216 -0.62 -5.27 0.87
N VAL A 217 0.58 -5.21 1.44
CA VAL A 217 1.23 -3.94 1.78
C VAL A 217 1.89 -3.32 0.56
N LYS A 218 1.90 -1.99 0.50
CA LYS A 218 2.42 -1.20 -0.63
C LYS A 218 1.82 -1.63 -1.98
N SER A 219 0.51 -1.86 -2.02
CA SER A 219 -0.23 -1.93 -3.29
C SER A 219 0.02 -0.65 -4.09
N LYS A 220 0.13 -0.82 -5.41
CA LYS A 220 0.49 0.22 -6.36
C LYS A 220 -0.72 0.80 -7.10
N GLU A 221 -1.91 0.28 -6.81
CA GLU A 221 -3.17 0.69 -7.43
C GLU A 221 -3.45 2.19 -7.21
N LEU A 222 -3.10 2.73 -6.03
CA LEU A 222 -3.18 4.17 -5.74
C LEU A 222 -1.83 4.92 -5.90
N GLY A 223 -0.85 4.29 -6.55
CA GLY A 223 0.53 4.77 -6.62
C GLY A 223 1.41 4.27 -5.48
N TRP A 224 2.66 3.94 -5.79
CA TRP A 224 3.60 3.32 -4.86
C TRP A 224 3.93 4.20 -3.65
N ARG A 225 3.98 5.52 -3.81
CA ARG A 225 4.30 6.51 -2.77
C ARG A 225 3.25 6.62 -1.67
N LYS A 226 2.02 6.17 -1.92
CA LYS A 226 0.96 6.13 -0.92
C LYS A 226 1.16 5.03 0.12
N LEU A 227 2.07 4.07 -0.14
CA LEU A 227 2.34 2.90 0.71
C LEU A 227 1.05 2.17 1.12
N THR A 228 0.11 2.09 0.18
CA THR A 228 -1.24 1.60 0.45
C THR A 228 -1.23 0.15 0.90
N THR A 229 -1.90 -0.13 2.00
CA THR A 229 -2.23 -1.50 2.40
C THR A 229 -3.60 -1.83 1.83
N LYS A 230 -3.65 -2.78 0.90
CA LYS A 230 -4.89 -3.35 0.38
C LYS A 230 -5.32 -4.51 1.26
N VAL A 231 -6.59 -4.55 1.65
CA VAL A 231 -7.21 -5.65 2.38
C VAL A 231 -8.51 -6.03 1.68
N VAL A 232 -8.71 -7.31 1.42
CA VAL A 232 -9.95 -7.89 0.88
C VAL A 232 -10.54 -8.78 1.96
N PHE A 233 -11.82 -8.57 2.24
CA PHE A 233 -12.57 -9.29 3.27
C PHE A 233 -13.47 -10.35 2.62
N GLU A 234 -13.80 -11.40 3.36
CA GLU A 234 -14.67 -12.50 2.88
C GLU A 234 -16.06 -12.04 2.42
N ASN A 235 -16.55 -10.91 2.95
CA ASN A 235 -17.82 -10.31 2.52
C ASN A 235 -17.70 -9.49 1.22
N GLY A 236 -16.56 -9.56 0.52
CA GLY A 236 -16.30 -8.86 -0.75
C GLY A 236 -15.95 -7.38 -0.59
N LYS A 237 -15.95 -6.82 0.63
CA LYS A 237 -15.47 -5.46 0.87
C LYS A 237 -13.96 -5.39 0.68
N VAL A 238 -13.50 -4.22 0.26
CA VAL A 238 -12.08 -3.95 0.04
C VAL A 238 -11.71 -2.66 0.76
N LEU A 239 -10.52 -2.61 1.36
CA LEU A 239 -9.94 -1.43 1.98
C LEU A 239 -8.62 -1.08 1.27
N TYR A 240 -8.47 0.18 0.86
CA TYR A 240 -7.19 0.78 0.48
C TYR A 240 -6.76 1.78 1.55
N ASP A 241 -5.93 1.34 2.49
CA ASP A 241 -5.50 2.13 3.64
C ASP A 241 -4.12 2.75 3.37
N THR A 242 -4.06 4.08 3.22
CA THR A 242 -2.86 4.82 2.78
C THR A 242 -1.96 5.22 3.95
N ASN A 243 -0.72 5.64 3.67
CA ASN A 243 0.27 5.99 4.69
C ASN A 243 -0.13 7.13 5.65
N ASP A 244 -1.15 7.92 5.33
CA ASP A 244 -1.71 8.99 6.15
C ASP A 244 -2.95 8.59 6.96
N THR A 245 -3.54 7.43 6.67
CA THR A 245 -4.73 6.88 7.33
C THR A 245 -4.43 5.62 8.14
N ASN A 246 -3.50 4.79 7.67
CA ASN A 246 -3.21 3.46 8.21
C ASN A 246 -2.50 3.50 9.56
N PHE A 247 -3.22 3.12 10.61
CA PHE A 247 -2.72 3.14 11.97
C PHE A 247 -1.48 2.25 12.18
N PHE A 248 -1.44 1.04 11.61
CA PHE A 248 -0.27 0.15 11.76
C PHE A 248 0.99 0.75 11.13
N THR A 249 0.87 1.29 9.92
CA THR A 249 1.97 1.92 9.19
C THR A 249 2.45 3.18 9.91
N ILE A 250 1.52 4.03 10.35
CA ILE A 250 1.86 5.27 11.08
C ILE A 250 2.49 4.94 12.42
N GLY A 251 1.93 3.99 13.18
CA GLY A 251 2.50 3.53 14.44
C GLY A 251 3.92 3.01 14.28
N TYR A 252 4.16 2.12 13.31
CA TYR A 252 5.47 1.59 12.98
C TYR A 252 6.48 2.70 12.63
N LEU A 253 6.08 3.65 11.78
CA LEU A 253 6.98 4.70 11.30
C LEU A 253 7.23 5.80 12.33
N SER A 254 6.22 6.18 13.11
CA SER A 254 6.27 7.37 13.98
C SER A 254 6.74 7.09 15.40
N THR A 255 6.35 5.94 15.98
CA THR A 255 6.59 5.64 17.41
C THR A 255 7.84 4.79 17.64
N GLY A 256 8.15 3.88 16.69
CA GLY A 256 9.21 2.87 16.86
C GLY A 256 8.85 1.71 17.78
N VAL A 257 7.77 1.79 18.59
CA VAL A 257 7.48 0.85 19.69
C VAL A 257 7.13 -0.57 19.22
N TYR A 258 6.69 -0.73 17.97
CA TYR A 258 6.32 -2.04 17.43
C TYR A 258 7.53 -2.94 17.20
N CYS A 259 8.72 -2.36 17.10
CA CYS A 259 9.90 -3.08 16.66
C CYS A 259 10.49 -3.97 17.75
N ARG A 260 11.08 -5.09 17.33
CA ARG A 260 11.85 -5.97 18.23
C ARG A 260 12.98 -5.20 18.92
N PRO A 261 13.27 -5.43 20.22
CA PRO A 261 14.32 -4.72 20.94
C PRO A 261 15.69 -4.73 20.24
N SER A 262 16.09 -5.87 19.65
CA SER A 262 17.34 -6.00 18.89
C SER A 262 17.43 -5.07 17.66
N CYS A 263 16.33 -4.48 17.20
CA CYS A 263 16.33 -3.53 16.08
C CYS A 263 16.87 -2.15 16.49
N TYR A 264 16.79 -1.77 17.77
CA TYR A 264 17.35 -0.50 18.27
C TYR A 264 18.88 -0.55 18.36
N GLU A 265 19.44 -1.74 18.57
CA GLU A 265 20.89 -2.00 18.61
C GLU A 265 21.34 -2.92 17.47
N CYS A 266 20.69 -2.80 16.30
CA CYS A 266 20.87 -3.75 15.20
C CYS A 266 22.34 -3.90 14.78
N LYS A 267 22.90 -5.10 15.01
CA LYS A 267 24.31 -5.40 14.69
C LYS A 267 24.57 -5.60 13.19
N PHE A 268 23.54 -5.67 12.35
CA PHE A 268 23.64 -6.00 10.91
C PHE A 268 23.58 -4.78 9.98
N LYS A 269 23.73 -3.59 10.54
CA LYS A 269 23.89 -2.33 9.80
C LYS A 269 25.34 -2.13 9.36
N GLY A 270 25.53 -1.26 8.37
CA GLY A 270 26.83 -0.91 7.82
C GLY A 270 27.32 -1.88 6.74
N PHE A 271 28.61 -1.77 6.48
CA PHE A 271 29.36 -2.47 5.44
C PHE A 271 30.65 -3.05 6.05
N PRO A 272 31.24 -4.12 5.46
CA PRO A 272 30.73 -4.91 4.33
C PRO A 272 29.38 -5.58 4.63
N ARG A 273 28.56 -5.77 3.59
CA ARG A 273 27.30 -6.53 3.71
C ARG A 273 27.59 -8.03 3.81
N ILE A 274 26.66 -8.81 4.34
CA ILE A 274 26.83 -10.27 4.55
C ILE A 274 26.26 -11.09 3.38
N ALA A 275 25.18 -10.60 2.77
CA ALA A 275 24.53 -11.23 1.63
C ALA A 275 25.36 -11.05 0.34
N ASP A 276 25.09 -11.83 -0.70
CA ASP A 276 25.70 -11.66 -2.02
C ASP A 276 25.07 -10.46 -2.75
N ILE A 277 23.76 -10.27 -2.58
CA ILE A 277 22.99 -9.15 -3.15
C ILE A 277 22.10 -8.55 -2.07
N THR A 278 22.13 -7.22 -1.90
CA THR A 278 21.13 -6.49 -1.09
C THR A 278 20.11 -5.85 -2.02
N ILE A 279 18.82 -5.93 -1.73
CA ILE A 279 17.78 -5.20 -2.46
C ILE A 279 16.92 -4.35 -1.51
N GLY A 280 16.36 -3.26 -2.01
CA GLY A 280 15.47 -2.41 -1.22
C GLY A 280 14.66 -1.45 -2.07
N ASP A 281 13.87 -0.62 -1.41
CA ASP A 281 13.21 0.51 -2.04
C ASP A 281 14.24 1.61 -2.33
N PHE A 282 14.24 2.18 -3.53
CA PHE A 282 15.15 3.28 -3.83
C PHE A 282 14.53 4.62 -3.40
N TRP A 283 14.60 4.90 -2.10
CA TRP A 283 14.13 6.17 -1.54
C TRP A 283 14.96 7.35 -2.07
N GLY A 284 14.28 8.44 -2.45
CA GLY A 284 14.91 9.64 -2.99
C GLY A 284 15.36 9.52 -4.46
N ALA A 285 14.98 8.45 -5.16
CA ALA A 285 15.47 8.17 -6.50
C ALA A 285 15.00 9.16 -7.58
N GLY A 286 13.87 9.85 -7.39
CA GLY A 286 13.24 10.68 -8.43
C GLY A 286 14.19 11.67 -9.11
N ASN A 287 15.09 12.28 -8.34
CA ASN A 287 16.08 13.24 -8.85
C ASN A 287 17.30 12.58 -9.55
N THR A 288 17.42 11.25 -9.47
CA THR A 288 18.59 10.49 -9.95
C THR A 288 18.25 9.58 -11.15
N ILE A 289 17.04 9.03 -11.20
CA ILE A 289 16.65 7.97 -12.16
C ILE A 289 15.65 8.44 -13.24
N GLY A 290 15.03 9.61 -13.09
CA GLY A 290 14.02 10.12 -14.04
C GLY A 290 12.65 9.44 -13.94
N GLU A 291 11.62 10.07 -14.51
CA GLU A 291 10.22 9.62 -14.41
C GLU A 291 9.99 8.26 -15.09
N GLU A 292 10.68 7.99 -16.19
CA GLU A 292 10.53 6.78 -17.00
C GLU A 292 10.96 5.49 -16.26
N MET A 293 11.77 5.59 -15.20
CA MET A 293 12.07 4.46 -14.32
C MET A 293 11.14 4.39 -13.11
N ASP A 294 10.85 5.53 -12.47
CA ASP A 294 10.03 5.54 -11.25
C ASP A 294 8.54 5.32 -11.54
N GLY A 295 7.92 6.15 -12.38
CA GLY A 295 6.49 6.13 -12.73
C GLY A 295 5.53 6.11 -11.53
N ASP A 296 6.04 6.30 -10.31
CA ASP A 296 5.38 5.97 -9.05
C ASP A 296 4.76 4.54 -9.05
N ILE A 297 5.48 3.57 -9.63
CA ILE A 297 5.21 2.12 -9.62
C ILE A 297 6.36 1.38 -8.87
N GLY A 298 7.20 2.14 -8.18
CA GLY A 298 8.29 1.66 -7.31
C GLY A 298 9.54 1.26 -8.08
N THR A 299 10.70 1.73 -7.60
CA THR A 299 12.02 1.37 -8.12
C THR A 299 12.85 0.75 -7.02
N SER A 300 13.50 -0.37 -7.34
CA SER A 300 14.40 -1.01 -6.39
C SER A 300 15.80 -0.44 -6.50
N VAL A 301 16.49 -0.39 -5.37
CA VAL A 301 17.94 -0.30 -5.33
C VAL A 301 18.52 -1.70 -5.14
N VAL A 302 19.62 -1.99 -5.82
CA VAL A 302 20.36 -3.26 -5.77
C VAL A 302 21.81 -2.94 -5.41
N LEU A 303 22.34 -3.61 -4.40
CA LEU A 303 23.73 -3.52 -3.99
C LEU A 303 24.35 -4.88 -4.25
N LEU A 304 25.35 -4.94 -5.13
CA LEU A 304 26.12 -6.14 -5.43
C LEU A 304 27.30 -6.15 -4.46
N ASN A 305 27.31 -7.12 -3.53
CA ASN A 305 28.22 -7.08 -2.39
C ASN A 305 29.49 -7.92 -2.60
N ASN A 306 29.51 -8.79 -3.61
CA ASN A 306 30.65 -9.61 -3.99
C ASN A 306 30.56 -10.05 -5.45
N GLU A 307 31.61 -10.73 -5.94
CA GLU A 307 31.69 -11.19 -7.33
C GLU A 307 30.60 -12.22 -7.68
N LYS A 308 30.24 -13.10 -6.74
CA LYS A 308 29.19 -14.12 -6.94
C LYS A 308 27.82 -13.46 -7.17
N GLY A 309 27.46 -12.48 -6.36
CA GLY A 309 26.23 -11.69 -6.49
C GLY A 309 26.21 -10.89 -7.79
N LYS A 310 27.34 -10.27 -8.16
CA LYS A 310 27.48 -9.54 -9.43
C LYS A 310 27.25 -10.44 -10.65
N LYS A 311 27.92 -11.60 -10.70
CA LYS A 311 27.73 -12.60 -11.77
C LYS A 311 26.29 -13.08 -11.87
N TYR A 312 25.65 -13.36 -10.73
CA TYR A 312 24.25 -13.78 -10.73
C TYR A 312 23.30 -12.69 -11.23
N TYR A 313 23.52 -11.44 -10.82
CA TYR A 313 22.76 -10.28 -11.27
C TYR A 313 22.92 -10.01 -12.78
N GLN A 314 24.13 -10.14 -13.32
CA GLN A 314 24.36 -10.02 -14.77
C GLN A 314 23.55 -11.04 -15.58
N SER A 315 23.30 -12.23 -15.03
CA SER A 315 22.47 -13.26 -15.69
C SER A 315 20.99 -12.87 -15.88
N ILE A 316 20.52 -11.81 -15.18
CA ILE A 316 19.15 -11.29 -15.30
C ILE A 316 19.05 -9.92 -15.97
N ALA A 317 20.17 -9.29 -16.37
CA ALA A 317 20.20 -7.92 -16.90
C ALA A 317 19.24 -7.70 -18.08
N CYS A 318 19.08 -8.67 -18.97
CA CYS A 318 18.16 -8.56 -20.11
C CYS A 318 16.68 -8.37 -19.71
N LYS A 319 16.29 -8.82 -18.51
CA LYS A 319 14.94 -8.68 -17.93
C LYS A 319 14.71 -7.36 -17.19
N LEU A 320 15.76 -6.56 -17.04
CA LEU A 320 15.77 -5.34 -16.25
C LEU A 320 15.85 -4.10 -17.13
N LYS A 321 15.21 -3.03 -16.66
CA LYS A 321 15.62 -1.67 -16.97
C LYS A 321 16.38 -1.16 -15.76
N GLU A 322 17.64 -0.81 -15.95
CA GLU A 322 18.54 -0.47 -14.86
C GLU A 322 19.43 0.73 -15.18
N LYS A 323 20.00 1.30 -14.12
CA LYS A 323 20.97 2.39 -14.17
C LYS A 323 21.91 2.27 -12.98
N GLU A 324 23.20 2.33 -13.22
CA GLU A 324 24.20 2.44 -12.15
C GLU A 324 24.01 3.76 -11.39
N VAL A 325 24.13 3.71 -10.06
CA VAL A 325 23.95 4.88 -9.20
C VAL A 325 25.05 4.98 -8.15
N PRO A 326 25.50 6.20 -7.80
CA PRO A 326 26.56 6.35 -6.81
C PRO A 326 26.15 5.83 -5.44
N PHE A 327 27.05 5.09 -4.79
CA PHE A 327 26.85 4.54 -3.44
C PHE A 327 26.40 5.61 -2.41
N GLY A 328 26.98 6.82 -2.47
CA GLY A 328 26.61 7.91 -1.56
C GLY A 328 25.14 8.36 -1.71
N VAL A 329 24.57 8.28 -2.91
CA VAL A 329 23.15 8.58 -3.15
C VAL A 329 22.27 7.51 -2.52
N VAL A 330 22.65 6.23 -2.66
CA VAL A 330 21.93 5.10 -2.07
C VAL A 330 21.89 5.21 -0.56
N VAL A 331 23.02 5.47 0.10
CA VAL A 331 23.11 5.59 1.56
C VAL A 331 22.30 6.79 2.07
N LYS A 332 22.37 7.94 1.38
CA LYS A 332 21.59 9.13 1.74
C LYS A 332 20.07 8.88 1.69
N GLY A 333 19.61 8.15 0.68
CA GLY A 333 18.19 7.77 0.55
C GLY A 333 17.77 6.68 1.53
N ASN A 334 18.69 5.79 1.90
CA ASN A 334 18.42 4.60 2.71
C ASN A 334 19.21 4.60 4.03
N PRO A 335 18.85 5.47 5.01
CA PRO A 335 19.55 5.54 6.29
C PRO A 335 19.50 4.21 7.07
N ALA A 336 18.49 3.37 6.80
CA ALA A 336 18.37 2.03 7.37
C ALA A 336 19.49 1.06 6.96
N LEU A 337 20.35 1.40 5.98
CA LEU A 337 21.56 0.64 5.69
C LEU A 337 22.62 0.80 6.77
N ILE A 338 22.77 2.00 7.32
CA ILE A 338 23.91 2.37 8.17
C ILE A 338 23.55 2.58 9.63
N SER A 339 22.30 2.95 9.92
CA SER A 339 21.86 3.28 11.28
C SER A 339 20.81 2.28 11.79
N PRO A 340 20.91 1.85 13.06
CA PRO A 340 19.83 1.19 13.77
C PRO A 340 18.58 2.07 13.89
N LEU A 341 17.47 1.46 14.29
CA LEU A 341 16.25 2.21 14.56
C LEU A 341 16.43 3.04 15.85
N LEU A 342 15.89 4.25 15.88
CA LEU A 342 15.85 5.03 17.13
C LEU A 342 14.99 4.33 18.19
N PRO A 343 15.31 4.48 19.49
CA PRO A 343 14.47 3.98 20.57
C PRO A 343 13.01 4.45 20.47
N PRO A 344 12.05 3.71 21.09
CA PRO A 344 10.65 4.10 21.10
C PRO A 344 10.42 5.51 21.62
N LYS A 345 9.53 6.26 20.97
CA LYS A 345 9.11 7.61 21.41
C LYS A 345 8.00 7.61 22.45
N VAL A 346 7.43 6.44 22.72
CA VAL A 346 6.42 6.20 23.76
C VAL A 346 6.96 5.17 24.72
N ASN A 347 6.47 5.17 25.96
CA ASN A 347 6.84 4.16 26.94
C ASN A 347 6.40 2.77 26.42
N ARG A 348 7.37 1.86 26.26
CA ARG A 348 7.17 0.52 25.69
C ARG A 348 6.33 -0.36 26.61
N GLU A 349 6.61 -0.35 27.91
CA GLU A 349 5.91 -1.17 28.89
C GLU A 349 4.43 -0.77 28.98
N ASP A 350 4.15 0.53 29.09
CA ASP A 350 2.79 1.06 29.10
C ASP A 350 2.04 0.69 27.82
N PHE A 351 2.70 0.81 26.66
CA PHE A 351 2.10 0.47 25.38
C PHE A 351 1.64 -0.99 25.32
N TYR A 352 2.50 -1.94 25.70
CA TYR A 352 2.14 -3.37 25.66
C TYR A 352 1.16 -3.77 26.77
N LYS A 353 1.24 -3.16 27.95
CA LYS A 353 0.27 -3.34 29.03
C LYS A 353 -1.12 -2.87 28.63
N ASP A 354 -1.23 -1.76 27.91
CA ASP A 354 -2.50 -1.28 27.39
C ASP A 354 -3.00 -2.14 26.23
N LEU A 355 -2.10 -2.59 25.35
CA LEU A 355 -2.42 -3.47 24.21
C LEU A 355 -3.09 -4.78 24.66
N ASP A 356 -2.73 -5.28 25.84
CA ASP A 356 -3.37 -6.45 26.45
C ASP A 356 -4.81 -6.19 26.90
N LYS A 357 -5.09 -4.98 27.39
CA LYS A 357 -6.37 -4.63 28.02
C LYS A 357 -7.38 -4.00 27.07
N SER A 358 -6.93 -3.47 25.94
CA SER A 358 -7.74 -2.66 25.03
C SER A 358 -7.77 -3.24 23.62
N ASN A 359 -8.77 -2.84 22.83
CA ASN A 359 -8.78 -3.07 21.39
C ASN A 359 -7.75 -2.16 20.70
N PHE A 360 -7.37 -2.46 19.45
CA PHE A 360 -6.34 -1.70 18.75
C PHE A 360 -6.76 -0.25 18.44
N LYS A 361 -8.06 0.04 18.30
CA LYS A 361 -8.58 1.38 18.03
C LYS A 361 -8.26 2.35 19.17
N ASP A 362 -8.45 1.90 20.41
CA ASP A 362 -8.15 2.70 21.61
C ASP A 362 -6.64 2.92 21.78
N ILE A 363 -5.85 1.89 21.50
CA ILE A 363 -4.38 1.99 21.46
C ILE A 363 -3.93 2.99 20.41
N ALA A 364 -4.54 2.93 19.22
CA ALA A 364 -4.25 3.84 18.13
C ALA A 364 -4.59 5.28 18.51
N ALA A 365 -5.75 5.52 19.12
CA ALA A 365 -6.15 6.85 19.59
C ALA A 365 -5.19 7.42 20.65
N LYS A 366 -4.67 6.57 21.55
CA LYS A 366 -3.77 6.98 22.63
C LYS A 366 -2.33 7.23 22.17
N TYR A 367 -1.77 6.33 21.36
CA TYR A 367 -0.33 6.30 21.06
C TYR A 367 0.04 6.70 19.62
N ILE A 368 -0.92 6.75 18.70
CA ILE A 368 -0.67 6.99 17.28
C ILE A 368 -1.29 8.33 16.89
N HIS A 369 -0.47 9.21 16.31
CA HIS A 369 -0.94 10.52 15.88
C HIS A 369 -0.96 10.62 14.36
N ARG A 370 -2.14 10.50 13.75
CA ARG A 370 -2.27 10.73 12.31
C ARG A 370 -2.34 12.22 12.03
N GLY A 371 -1.69 12.66 10.95
CA GLY A 371 -1.72 14.06 10.53
C GLY A 371 -3.14 14.54 10.21
N ILE A 372 -3.99 13.64 9.72
CA ILE A 372 -5.38 13.91 9.33
C ILE A 372 -6.32 14.17 10.51
N ASP A 373 -6.03 13.64 11.70
CA ASP A 373 -6.91 13.80 12.89
C ASP A 373 -6.65 15.14 13.60
N ARG A 374 -5.51 15.78 13.32
CA ARG A 374 -5.12 17.03 13.98
C ARG A 374 -5.86 18.19 13.35
N LYS A 375 -6.49 19.02 14.17
CA LYS A 375 -6.96 20.34 13.73
C LYS A 375 -5.79 21.09 13.07
N PRO A 376 -6.01 21.74 11.91
CA PRO A 376 -4.97 22.47 11.23
C PRO A 376 -4.44 23.56 12.16
N SER A 377 -3.11 23.62 12.32
CA SER A 377 -2.45 24.67 13.11
C SER A 377 -2.77 26.05 12.54
N LYS A 378 -2.64 27.14 13.32
CA LYS A 378 -2.86 28.51 12.81
C LYS A 378 -2.07 28.79 11.52
N LYS A 379 -0.82 28.33 11.45
CA LYS A 379 0.01 28.39 10.24
C LYS A 379 -0.64 27.64 9.07
N ARG A 380 -1.16 26.43 9.30
CA ARG A 380 -1.83 25.66 8.25
C ARG A 380 -3.17 26.28 7.84
N GLN A 381 -3.92 26.84 8.77
CA GLN A 381 -5.16 27.57 8.49
C GLN A 381 -4.90 28.78 7.59
N ILE A 382 -3.84 29.57 7.86
CA ILE A 382 -3.41 30.67 7.00
C ILE A 382 -3.01 30.15 5.61
N ILE A 383 -2.26 29.05 5.53
CA ILE A 383 -1.91 28.41 4.24
C ILE A 383 -3.17 27.97 3.49
N ASN A 384 -4.14 27.36 4.17
CA ASN A 384 -5.39 26.91 3.56
C ASN A 384 -6.22 28.11 3.05
N LEU A 385 -6.29 29.20 3.81
CA LEU A 385 -6.93 30.44 3.38
C LEU A 385 -6.22 31.05 2.16
N ALA A 386 -4.88 31.11 2.18
CA ALA A 386 -4.10 31.59 1.04
C ALA A 386 -4.34 30.71 -0.19
N LYS A 387 -4.35 29.38 -0.04
CA LYS A 387 -4.68 28.44 -1.13
C LYS A 387 -6.09 28.62 -1.68
N PHE A 388 -7.06 28.92 -0.83
CA PHE A 388 -8.41 29.29 -1.27
C PHE A 388 -8.37 30.58 -2.11
N ILE A 389 -7.73 31.64 -1.61
CA ILE A 389 -7.61 32.92 -2.34
C ILE A 389 -6.92 32.73 -3.69
N PHE A 390 -5.75 32.09 -3.72
CA PHE A 390 -5.03 31.80 -4.97
C PHE A 390 -5.81 30.87 -5.90
N GLY A 391 -6.52 29.89 -5.35
CA GLY A 391 -7.41 29.01 -6.11
C GLY A 391 -8.53 29.79 -6.79
N VAL A 392 -9.20 30.68 -6.05
CA VAL A 392 -10.24 31.58 -6.58
C VAL A 392 -9.66 32.51 -7.65
N MET A 393 -8.50 33.11 -7.41
CA MET A 393 -7.81 33.93 -8.42
C MET A 393 -7.53 33.13 -9.71
N GLY A 394 -7.09 31.88 -9.57
CA GLY A 394 -6.83 30.98 -10.69
C GLY A 394 -8.07 30.65 -11.51
N VAL A 395 -9.20 30.32 -10.87
CA VAL A 395 -10.44 29.92 -11.58
C VAL A 395 -11.28 31.10 -12.08
N ALA A 396 -11.16 32.26 -11.43
CA ALA A 396 -11.88 33.48 -11.81
C ALA A 396 -11.17 34.26 -12.92
N GLU A 397 -9.85 34.12 -13.06
CA GLU A 397 -9.02 34.92 -13.96
C GLU A 397 -9.30 36.43 -13.74
N THR A 398 -9.80 37.14 -14.77
CA THR A 398 -10.19 38.56 -14.71
C THR A 398 -11.70 38.77 -14.46
N SER A 399 -12.47 37.70 -14.20
CA SER A 399 -13.93 37.75 -14.11
C SER A 399 -14.43 38.07 -12.69
N ILE A 400 -14.76 39.35 -12.45
CA ILE A 400 -15.37 39.82 -11.19
C ILE A 400 -16.62 39.00 -10.78
N PRO A 401 -17.57 38.67 -11.69
CA PRO A 401 -18.71 37.83 -11.33
C PRO A 401 -18.31 36.45 -10.80
N THR A 402 -17.20 35.89 -11.29
CA THR A 402 -16.69 34.59 -10.87
C THR A 402 -16.04 34.65 -9.48
N TYR A 403 -15.33 35.74 -9.16
CA TYR A 403 -14.88 36.01 -7.78
C TYR A 403 -16.06 36.05 -6.82
N TRP A 404 -17.08 36.85 -7.12
CA TRP A 404 -18.26 36.96 -6.27
C TRP A 404 -19.00 35.63 -6.13
N LYS A 405 -19.11 34.85 -7.21
CA LYS A 405 -19.71 33.51 -7.19
C LYS A 405 -18.99 32.60 -6.17
N ASN A 406 -17.65 32.56 -6.19
CA ASN A 406 -16.87 31.77 -5.24
C ASN A 406 -17.03 32.23 -3.79
N ILE A 407 -17.05 33.55 -3.57
CA ILE A 407 -17.29 34.14 -2.25
C ILE A 407 -18.70 33.82 -1.74
N LYS A 408 -19.73 34.05 -2.56
CA LYS A 408 -21.14 33.77 -2.23
C LYS A 408 -21.33 32.33 -1.77
N TYR A 409 -20.87 31.35 -2.56
CA TYR A 409 -21.14 29.95 -2.24
C TYR A 409 -20.27 29.39 -1.13
N ASN A 410 -19.03 29.85 -0.95
CA ASN A 410 -18.17 29.33 0.13
C ASN A 410 -18.36 30.02 1.48
N LEU A 411 -18.87 31.26 1.53
CA LEU A 411 -18.94 32.04 2.77
C LEU A 411 -20.35 32.44 3.18
N PHE A 412 -21.27 32.63 2.23
CA PHE A 412 -22.59 33.23 2.51
C PHE A 412 -23.77 32.30 2.22
N SER A 413 -23.56 31.21 1.49
CA SER A 413 -24.62 30.26 1.17
C SER A 413 -24.87 29.30 2.33
N LYS A 414 -26.07 29.32 2.90
CA LYS A 414 -26.50 28.34 3.92
C LYS A 414 -26.68 26.92 3.37
N LYS A 415 -26.73 26.78 2.04
CA LYS A 415 -26.95 25.50 1.33
C LYS A 415 -25.65 24.71 1.13
N VAL A 416 -24.51 25.38 1.20
CA VAL A 416 -23.20 24.84 0.86
C VAL A 416 -22.34 24.83 2.12
N HIS A 417 -22.02 23.64 2.61
CA HIS A 417 -21.36 23.41 3.89
C HIS A 417 -19.86 23.29 3.66
N THR A 418 -19.12 24.37 3.92
CA THR A 418 -17.68 24.52 3.70
C THR A 418 -16.94 24.90 4.97
N ASN A 419 -15.65 24.62 5.00
CA ASN A 419 -14.72 25.06 6.03
C ASN A 419 -13.34 25.34 5.41
N ILE A 420 -13.13 26.57 4.98
CA ILE A 420 -11.90 26.99 4.27
C ILE A 420 -10.65 26.71 5.11
N LEU A 421 -10.72 26.92 6.43
CA LEU A 421 -9.60 26.69 7.34
C LEU A 421 -9.18 25.22 7.40
N HIS A 422 -10.09 24.29 7.05
CA HIS A 422 -9.85 22.85 6.96
C HIS A 422 -9.68 22.35 5.52
N ALA A 423 -9.48 23.25 4.54
CA ALA A 423 -9.38 22.93 3.12
C ALA A 423 -10.63 22.22 2.55
N GLN A 424 -11.79 22.64 3.03
CA GLN A 424 -13.12 22.16 2.62
C GLN A 424 -13.83 23.31 1.91
N TYR A 425 -13.66 23.43 0.60
CA TYR A 425 -14.21 24.54 -0.18
C TYR A 425 -14.37 24.17 -1.64
N ILE A 426 -15.23 24.90 -2.34
CA ILE A 426 -15.47 24.75 -3.77
C ILE A 426 -14.75 25.86 -4.56
N LEU A 427 -14.19 25.51 -5.71
CA LEU A 427 -13.63 26.42 -6.70
C LEU A 427 -14.50 26.34 -7.95
N ILE A 428 -15.19 27.43 -8.27
CA ILE A 428 -16.17 27.50 -9.35
C ILE A 428 -15.57 28.32 -10.50
N THR A 429 -15.44 27.72 -11.68
CA THR A 429 -14.93 28.43 -12.86
C THR A 429 -16.01 29.30 -13.53
N LYS A 430 -15.59 30.12 -14.50
CA LYS A 430 -16.42 31.14 -15.16
C LYS A 430 -17.71 30.59 -15.80
N HIS A 431 -17.65 29.44 -16.50
CA HIS A 431 -18.79 28.84 -17.19
C HIS A 431 -19.35 27.65 -16.42
N THR A 432 -19.63 27.88 -15.14
CA THR A 432 -20.32 26.92 -14.28
C THR A 432 -21.59 27.55 -13.78
N VAL A 433 -22.73 26.94 -14.08
CA VAL A 433 -24.05 27.34 -13.61
C VAL A 433 -24.46 26.44 -12.46
N LEU A 434 -24.88 27.08 -11.37
CA LEU A 434 -25.33 26.41 -10.16
C LEU A 434 -26.75 26.88 -9.87
N ASP A 435 -27.70 25.95 -9.86
CA ASP A 435 -29.08 26.16 -9.46
C ASP A 435 -29.43 25.25 -8.28
N PHE A 436 -29.57 25.85 -7.10
CA PHE A 436 -29.84 25.13 -5.86
C PHE A 436 -31.17 25.60 -5.28
N ALA A 437 -32.11 24.68 -5.07
CA ALA A 437 -33.39 24.92 -4.43
C ALA A 437 -33.24 25.41 -2.98
N LYS A 438 -34.34 25.82 -2.35
CA LYS A 438 -34.32 26.41 -0.99
C LYS A 438 -33.77 25.41 0.04
N ASN A 439 -34.22 24.15 -0.01
CA ASN A 439 -33.84 23.11 0.95
C ASN A 439 -32.74 22.15 0.44
N ALA A 440 -31.98 22.56 -0.59
CA ALA A 440 -30.86 21.78 -1.11
C ALA A 440 -29.67 21.79 -0.14
N ASN A 441 -28.96 20.66 -0.05
CA ASN A 441 -27.78 20.50 0.81
C ASN A 441 -26.55 20.05 0.03
N ILE A 442 -25.47 20.81 0.10
CA ILE A 442 -24.20 20.49 -0.56
C ILE A 442 -23.13 20.38 0.52
N PHE A 443 -22.60 19.18 0.73
CA PHE A 443 -21.56 18.92 1.72
C PHE A 443 -20.19 18.82 1.07
N VAL A 444 -19.21 19.59 1.56
CA VAL A 444 -17.89 19.70 0.95
C VAL A 444 -16.82 19.19 1.91
N GLY A 445 -16.36 17.96 1.70
CA GLY A 445 -15.37 17.27 2.55
C GLY A 445 -13.91 17.52 2.16
N GLY A 446 -13.64 18.22 1.06
CA GLY A 446 -12.29 18.56 0.59
C GLY A 446 -12.28 19.72 -0.41
N VAL A 447 -11.25 19.80 -1.25
CA VAL A 447 -11.18 20.81 -2.32
C VAL A 447 -11.89 20.30 -3.55
N VAL A 448 -13.02 20.93 -3.91
CA VAL A 448 -13.84 20.54 -5.06
C VAL A 448 -13.72 21.59 -6.15
N THR A 449 -13.36 21.21 -7.37
CA THR A 449 -13.28 22.15 -8.50
C THR A 449 -14.36 21.83 -9.53
N LEU A 450 -15.14 22.83 -9.93
CA LEU A 450 -16.33 22.70 -10.79
C LEU A 450 -16.16 23.48 -12.09
N GLY A 451 -16.25 22.77 -13.21
CA GLY A 451 -16.10 23.32 -14.56
C GLY A 451 -14.65 23.54 -14.96
N THR A 452 -13.72 22.72 -14.47
CA THR A 452 -12.29 22.80 -14.84
C THR A 452 -12.13 22.63 -16.35
N LYS A 453 -11.48 23.59 -17.02
CA LYS A 453 -11.26 23.54 -18.47
C LYS A 453 -9.88 23.02 -18.81
N ARG A 454 -9.77 22.24 -19.89
CA ARG A 454 -8.49 21.83 -20.48
C ARG A 454 -8.05 22.76 -21.62
N VAL A 455 -9.02 23.26 -22.39
CA VAL A 455 -8.77 24.15 -23.53
C VAL A 455 -8.96 25.60 -23.10
N LYS A 456 -7.91 26.41 -23.23
CA LYS A 456 -7.94 27.84 -22.93
C LYS A 456 -9.00 28.54 -23.81
N GLY A 457 -9.86 29.36 -23.19
CA GLY A 457 -10.91 30.09 -23.90
C GLY A 457 -12.20 29.31 -24.17
N SER A 458 -12.26 28.00 -23.84
CA SER A 458 -13.51 27.22 -23.97
C SER A 458 -14.65 27.88 -23.19
N LYS A 459 -15.83 27.93 -23.81
CA LYS A 459 -17.07 28.47 -23.24
C LYS A 459 -18.10 27.42 -22.87
N LEU A 460 -17.79 26.15 -23.11
CA LEU A 460 -18.69 25.04 -22.81
C LEU A 460 -18.97 25.02 -21.29
N GLU A 461 -20.26 24.99 -20.97
CA GLU A 461 -20.79 25.19 -19.63
C GLU A 461 -20.84 23.88 -18.84
N ALA A 462 -20.53 23.94 -17.54
CA ALA A 462 -20.91 22.90 -16.59
C ALA A 462 -22.17 23.33 -15.83
N ARG A 463 -23.17 22.45 -15.74
CA ARG A 463 -24.48 22.71 -15.15
C ARG A 463 -24.67 21.81 -13.93
N ILE A 464 -25.08 22.39 -12.82
CA ILE A 464 -25.37 21.66 -11.59
C ILE A 464 -26.70 22.14 -11.02
N LEU A 465 -27.70 21.26 -11.04
CA LEU A 465 -29.03 21.44 -10.48
C LEU A 465 -29.19 20.57 -9.23
N VAL A 466 -29.64 21.17 -8.12
CA VAL A 466 -30.01 20.44 -6.91
C VAL A 466 -31.38 20.91 -6.45
N GLU A 467 -32.38 20.05 -6.59
CA GLU A 467 -33.78 20.34 -6.27
C GLU A 467 -34.06 20.26 -4.76
N ASP A 468 -35.31 20.54 -4.39
CA ASP A 468 -35.70 20.66 -2.99
C ASP A 468 -35.55 19.33 -2.23
N GLY A 469 -34.94 19.38 -1.04
CA GLY A 469 -34.66 18.21 -0.22
C GLY A 469 -33.53 17.30 -0.75
N ALA A 470 -32.96 17.58 -1.92
CA ALA A 470 -31.89 16.78 -2.50
C ALA A 470 -30.51 17.13 -1.88
N SER A 471 -29.54 16.20 -1.98
CA SER A 471 -28.18 16.44 -1.51
C SER A 471 -27.07 16.02 -2.47
N LEU A 472 -25.98 16.81 -2.42
CA LEU A 472 -24.73 16.58 -3.13
C LEU A 472 -23.59 16.47 -2.12
N ASP A 473 -23.09 15.26 -1.90
CA ASP A 473 -22.12 14.95 -0.85
C ASP A 473 -20.73 14.69 -1.46
N PHE A 474 -19.80 15.63 -1.37
CA PHE A 474 -18.39 15.37 -1.69
C PHE A 474 -17.65 14.94 -0.42
N LYS A 475 -17.22 13.67 -0.34
CA LYS A 475 -16.52 13.12 0.84
C LYS A 475 -15.04 13.52 0.91
N GLY A 476 -14.49 14.10 -0.15
CA GLY A 476 -13.11 14.59 -0.20
C GLY A 476 -12.87 15.50 -1.40
N ASN A 477 -11.64 15.47 -1.94
CA ASN A 477 -11.31 16.22 -3.15
C ASN A 477 -12.09 15.67 -4.35
N ALA A 478 -12.59 16.56 -5.21
CA ALA A 478 -13.25 16.16 -6.44
C ALA A 478 -12.98 17.16 -7.57
N THR A 479 -12.91 16.68 -8.80
CA THR A 479 -12.79 17.52 -10.00
C THR A 479 -13.89 17.17 -10.98
N ILE A 480 -14.74 18.14 -11.28
CA ILE A 480 -15.77 18.08 -12.31
C ILE A 480 -15.32 18.97 -13.46
N MET A 481 -15.07 18.38 -14.63
CA MET A 481 -14.65 19.14 -15.81
C MET A 481 -15.83 19.88 -16.46
N TYR A 482 -15.50 20.86 -17.30
CA TYR A 482 -16.43 21.61 -18.15
C TYR A 482 -17.31 20.70 -19.04
N GLY A 483 -18.50 21.14 -19.42
CA GLY A 483 -19.47 20.32 -20.19
C GLY A 483 -20.32 19.39 -19.33
N ALA A 484 -19.97 19.21 -18.05
CA ALA A 484 -20.71 18.32 -17.17
C ALA A 484 -22.16 18.78 -16.93
N ASP A 485 -23.06 17.82 -16.75
CA ASP A 485 -24.48 18.04 -16.42
C ASP A 485 -24.86 17.17 -15.21
N ILE A 486 -25.02 17.79 -14.05
CA ILE A 486 -25.29 17.10 -12.79
C ILE A 486 -26.63 17.56 -12.23
N GLU A 487 -27.57 16.64 -12.13
CA GLU A 487 -28.92 16.93 -11.65
C GLU A 487 -29.30 16.00 -10.49
N ALA A 488 -29.58 16.58 -9.33
CA ALA A 488 -30.18 15.87 -8.20
C ALA A 488 -31.63 16.31 -8.04
N PHE A 489 -32.57 15.46 -8.47
CA PHE A 489 -34.00 15.69 -8.34
C PHE A 489 -34.48 15.65 -6.90
N LYS A 490 -35.72 16.09 -6.69
CA LYS A 490 -36.34 16.24 -5.36
C LYS A 490 -36.09 15.03 -4.46
N ASN A 491 -35.55 15.28 -3.26
CA ASN A 491 -35.20 14.29 -2.24
C ASN A 491 -34.16 13.21 -2.66
N SER A 492 -33.52 13.34 -3.82
CA SER A 492 -32.49 12.39 -4.26
C SER A 492 -31.13 12.72 -3.65
N LYS A 493 -30.20 11.77 -3.78
CA LYS A 493 -28.85 11.90 -3.24
C LYS A 493 -27.78 11.55 -4.27
N ILE A 494 -26.74 12.36 -4.35
CA ILE A 494 -25.51 12.04 -5.09
C ILE A 494 -24.34 12.10 -4.13
N ILE A 495 -23.57 11.02 -4.04
CA ILE A 495 -22.41 10.89 -3.15
C ILE A 495 -21.17 10.66 -3.98
N PHE A 496 -20.22 11.60 -3.91
CA PHE A 496 -18.88 11.45 -4.47
C PHE A 496 -17.90 11.07 -3.36
N GLY A 497 -17.24 9.92 -3.49
CA GLY A 497 -16.13 9.52 -2.64
C GLY A 497 -14.94 10.48 -2.73
N LYS A 498 -13.87 10.17 -2.00
CA LYS A 498 -12.62 10.94 -2.02
C LYS A 498 -11.91 10.74 -3.35
N SER A 499 -11.28 11.79 -3.88
CA SER A 499 -10.52 11.74 -5.14
C SER A 499 -11.39 11.35 -6.35
N PHE A 500 -12.58 11.93 -6.46
CA PHE A 500 -13.46 11.74 -7.63
C PHE A 500 -13.03 12.63 -8.80
N ILE A 501 -12.98 12.08 -10.01
CA ILE A 501 -12.62 12.84 -11.21
C ILE A 501 -13.61 12.51 -12.34
N SER A 502 -14.22 13.53 -12.93
CA SER A 502 -14.96 13.40 -14.19
C SER A 502 -14.31 14.19 -15.32
N ASN A 503 -14.31 13.63 -16.52
CA ASN A 503 -13.85 14.33 -17.71
C ASN A 503 -14.96 15.23 -18.30
N ILE A 504 -14.65 15.85 -19.45
CA ILE A 504 -15.60 16.68 -20.20
C ILE A 504 -16.90 15.91 -20.49
N ASP A 505 -18.02 16.64 -20.49
CA ASP A 505 -19.34 16.11 -20.90
C ASP A 505 -19.85 14.93 -20.05
N PHE A 506 -19.43 14.89 -18.79
CA PHE A 506 -19.95 13.94 -17.80
C PHE A 506 -21.39 14.27 -17.38
N THR A 507 -22.31 13.34 -17.56
CA THR A 507 -23.72 13.47 -17.15
C THR A 507 -24.02 12.62 -15.93
N CYS A 508 -24.61 13.18 -14.88
CA CYS A 508 -25.02 12.47 -13.66
C CYS A 508 -26.39 12.94 -13.19
N ILE A 509 -27.42 12.10 -13.34
CA ILE A 509 -28.81 12.47 -13.06
C ILE A 509 -29.40 11.48 -12.05
N SER A 510 -29.77 11.98 -10.86
CA SER A 510 -30.24 11.21 -9.72
C SER A 510 -31.68 11.55 -9.33
N ALA A 511 -32.54 10.53 -9.26
CA ALA A 511 -33.91 10.59 -8.75
C ALA A 511 -34.09 9.82 -7.44
N GLU A 512 -33.14 8.95 -7.07
CA GLU A 512 -33.14 8.20 -5.81
C GLU A 512 -31.78 8.34 -5.13
N LYS A 513 -30.76 7.66 -5.65
CA LYS A 513 -29.41 7.64 -5.06
C LYS A 513 -28.36 7.17 -6.07
N ILE A 514 -27.33 7.98 -6.26
CA ILE A 514 -26.09 7.60 -6.96
C ILE A 514 -24.92 7.73 -5.98
N GLU A 515 -24.16 6.66 -5.80
CA GLU A 515 -23.01 6.63 -4.89
C GLU A 515 -21.75 6.14 -5.61
N PHE A 516 -20.74 7.00 -5.63
CA PHE A 516 -19.40 6.73 -6.12
C PHE A 516 -18.46 6.51 -4.93
N GLY A 517 -17.73 5.39 -4.94
CA GLY A 517 -16.67 5.12 -3.97
C GLY A 517 -15.46 6.06 -4.10
N ASP A 518 -14.43 5.80 -3.29
CA ASP A 518 -13.18 6.55 -3.33
C ASP A 518 -12.37 6.22 -4.60
N ASN A 519 -11.62 7.20 -5.12
CA ASN A 519 -10.78 7.08 -6.31
C ASN A 519 -11.55 6.55 -7.54
N VAL A 520 -12.66 7.20 -7.90
CA VAL A 520 -13.42 6.86 -9.11
C VAL A 520 -13.13 7.90 -10.18
N SER A 521 -12.79 7.42 -11.38
CA SER A 521 -12.50 8.27 -12.55
C SER A 521 -13.39 7.95 -13.74
N PHE A 522 -13.90 9.00 -14.38
CA PHE A 522 -14.67 8.92 -15.62
C PHE A 522 -13.89 9.49 -16.79
N GLY A 523 -14.00 8.81 -17.93
CA GLY A 523 -13.63 9.29 -19.25
C GLY A 523 -14.58 10.38 -19.74
N ARG A 524 -14.45 10.72 -21.03
CA ARG A 524 -15.29 11.73 -21.68
C ARG A 524 -16.70 11.20 -21.92
N ASP A 525 -17.70 12.07 -22.01
CA ASP A 525 -19.05 11.75 -22.48
C ASP A 525 -19.72 10.59 -21.73
N CYS A 526 -19.35 10.38 -20.46
CA CYS A 526 -19.92 9.30 -19.66
C CYS A 526 -21.25 9.72 -19.03
N VAL A 527 -22.20 8.80 -19.00
CA VAL A 527 -23.55 9.05 -18.47
C VAL A 527 -23.82 8.11 -17.30
N VAL A 528 -24.30 8.66 -16.18
CA VAL A 528 -24.76 7.91 -15.02
C VAL A 528 -26.17 8.38 -14.67
N ARG A 529 -27.15 7.48 -14.74
CA ARG A 529 -28.55 7.84 -14.55
C ARG A 529 -29.31 6.74 -13.84
N ASP A 530 -29.81 7.04 -12.64
CA ASP A 530 -30.51 6.07 -11.79
C ASP A 530 -32.02 5.95 -12.11
N ASN A 531 -32.50 6.63 -13.15
CA ASN A 531 -33.92 6.74 -13.49
C ASN A 531 -34.18 6.79 -15.00
N ASN A 532 -35.43 6.58 -15.40
CA ASN A 532 -35.86 6.67 -16.81
C ASN A 532 -36.58 7.99 -17.17
N GLY A 533 -36.41 9.04 -16.37
CA GLY A 533 -37.06 10.35 -16.58
C GLY A 533 -38.52 10.42 -16.10
N GLY A 534 -39.23 11.49 -16.45
CA GLY A 534 -40.60 11.76 -15.98
C GLY A 534 -41.72 10.98 -16.69
N HIS A 535 -41.41 9.82 -17.27
CA HIS A 535 -42.34 9.05 -18.10
C HIS A 535 -43.07 7.98 -17.29
N TYR A 536 -44.35 7.78 -17.59
CA TYR A 536 -45.17 6.73 -16.97
C TYR A 536 -45.07 5.44 -17.76
N ILE A 537 -44.65 4.36 -17.11
CA ILE A 537 -44.65 3.01 -17.67
C ILE A 537 -45.77 2.22 -17.03
N SER A 538 -46.75 1.82 -17.84
CA SER A 538 -47.91 1.04 -17.41
C SER A 538 -47.54 -0.43 -17.16
N ARG A 539 -46.82 -0.69 -16.07
CA ARG A 539 -46.45 -2.03 -15.61
C ARG A 539 -46.52 -2.11 -14.09
N ARG A 540 -47.26 -3.08 -13.58
CA ARG A 540 -47.44 -3.28 -12.13
C ARG A 540 -46.08 -3.44 -11.44
N GLY A 541 -45.84 -2.65 -10.38
CA GLY A 541 -44.60 -2.70 -9.60
C GLY A 541 -43.38 -2.07 -10.27
N PHE A 542 -43.54 -1.42 -11.44
CA PHE A 542 -42.44 -0.70 -12.09
C PHE A 542 -41.97 0.45 -11.21
N LYS A 543 -40.67 0.45 -10.88
CA LYS A 543 -40.00 1.58 -10.24
C LYS A 543 -39.25 2.35 -11.30
N ASN A 544 -39.47 3.66 -11.33
CA ASN A 544 -38.83 4.53 -12.30
C ASN A 544 -37.35 4.79 -11.97
N ALA A 545 -36.99 4.70 -10.69
CA ALA A 545 -35.64 4.86 -10.20
C ALA A 545 -35.16 3.60 -9.48
N HIS A 546 -33.87 3.30 -9.65
CA HIS A 546 -33.15 2.27 -8.90
C HIS A 546 -31.73 2.77 -8.62
N PRO A 547 -31.24 2.65 -7.37
CA PRO A 547 -30.00 3.26 -6.97
C PRO A 547 -28.81 2.68 -7.74
N ILE A 548 -27.82 3.53 -8.02
CA ILE A 548 -26.55 3.14 -8.61
C ILE A 548 -25.47 3.18 -7.54
N THR A 549 -24.64 2.14 -7.51
CA THR A 549 -23.46 2.08 -6.64
C THR A 549 -22.23 1.72 -7.45
N ILE A 550 -21.20 2.53 -7.36
CA ILE A 550 -19.92 2.31 -8.03
C ILE A 550 -18.87 2.13 -6.94
N GLY A 551 -18.26 0.95 -6.91
CA GLY A 551 -17.19 0.64 -5.97
C GLY A 551 -16.00 1.59 -6.09
N GLN A 552 -15.15 1.57 -5.07
CA GLN A 552 -13.92 2.35 -5.08
C GLN A 552 -12.94 1.87 -6.18
N HIS A 553 -12.01 2.72 -6.56
CA HIS A 553 -10.97 2.42 -7.55
C HIS A 553 -11.51 1.98 -8.92
N CYS A 554 -12.66 2.51 -9.34
CA CYS A 554 -13.24 2.21 -10.65
C CYS A 554 -12.81 3.21 -11.74
N TRP A 555 -12.60 2.71 -12.95
CA TRP A 555 -12.35 3.54 -14.14
C TRP A 555 -13.41 3.27 -15.21
N ILE A 556 -14.19 4.30 -15.53
CA ILE A 556 -15.24 4.22 -16.55
C ILE A 556 -14.71 4.93 -17.79
N CYS A 557 -14.46 4.18 -18.87
CA CYS A 557 -13.91 4.70 -20.11
C CYS A 557 -14.96 5.49 -20.92
N GLU A 558 -14.46 6.23 -21.91
CA GLU A 558 -15.23 7.21 -22.69
C GLU A 558 -16.57 6.68 -23.23
N SER A 559 -17.56 7.57 -23.27
CA SER A 559 -18.90 7.33 -23.83
C SER A 559 -19.65 6.14 -23.22
N SER A 560 -19.31 5.73 -22.01
CA SER A 560 -20.00 4.64 -21.32
C SER A 560 -21.24 5.17 -20.58
N THR A 561 -22.29 4.35 -20.55
CA THR A 561 -23.57 4.68 -19.93
C THR A 561 -23.89 3.67 -18.82
N LEU A 562 -24.12 4.17 -17.61
CA LEU A 562 -24.50 3.39 -16.43
C LEU A 562 -25.95 3.74 -16.06
N MET A 563 -26.85 2.78 -16.19
CA MET A 563 -28.29 2.98 -15.96
C MET A 563 -28.75 2.48 -14.59
N ALA A 564 -30.00 2.80 -14.26
CA ALA A 564 -30.72 2.41 -13.05
C ALA A 564 -30.45 0.95 -12.63
N GLY A 565 -30.02 0.76 -11.38
CA GLY A 565 -29.71 -0.55 -10.81
C GLY A 565 -28.27 -1.05 -11.05
N THR A 566 -27.42 -0.30 -11.75
CA THR A 566 -26.00 -0.62 -11.92
C THR A 566 -25.28 -0.74 -10.57
N LYS A 567 -24.51 -1.82 -10.42
CA LYS A 567 -23.64 -2.05 -9.26
C LYS A 567 -22.26 -2.47 -9.72
N LEU A 568 -21.26 -1.59 -9.62
CA LEU A 568 -19.88 -1.95 -9.92
C LEU A 568 -19.17 -2.38 -8.63
N GLY A 569 -18.48 -3.51 -8.68
CA GLY A 569 -17.53 -3.92 -7.64
C GLY A 569 -16.34 -2.96 -7.51
N THR A 570 -15.41 -3.28 -6.60
CA THR A 570 -14.17 -2.50 -6.45
C THR A 570 -13.22 -2.77 -7.61
N GLY A 571 -12.50 -1.77 -8.11
CA GLY A 571 -11.45 -2.00 -9.10
C GLY A 571 -11.96 -2.37 -10.50
N VAL A 572 -13.20 -2.02 -10.82
CA VAL A 572 -13.79 -2.34 -12.13
C VAL A 572 -13.34 -1.35 -13.20
N ILE A 573 -12.99 -1.87 -14.37
CA ILE A 573 -12.84 -1.08 -15.60
C ILE A 573 -14.07 -1.31 -16.48
N VAL A 574 -14.78 -0.23 -16.83
CA VAL A 574 -15.83 -0.26 -17.85
C VAL A 574 -15.21 0.23 -19.16
N GLY A 575 -15.11 -0.64 -20.17
CA GLY A 575 -14.54 -0.32 -21.48
C GLY A 575 -15.35 0.75 -22.22
N ALA A 576 -14.72 1.42 -23.19
CA ALA A 576 -15.34 2.53 -23.91
C ALA A 576 -16.65 2.14 -24.59
N LYS A 577 -17.60 3.08 -24.67
CA LYS A 577 -18.92 2.93 -25.32
C LYS A 577 -19.77 1.78 -24.76
N SER A 578 -19.57 1.43 -23.50
CA SER A 578 -20.29 0.31 -22.88
C SER A 578 -21.58 0.75 -22.20
N PHE A 579 -22.56 -0.15 -22.14
CA PHE A 579 -23.83 0.07 -21.45
C PHE A 579 -24.03 -0.90 -20.31
N VAL A 580 -24.00 -0.37 -19.09
CA VAL A 580 -24.11 -1.15 -17.86
C VAL A 580 -25.50 -0.98 -17.28
N ARG A 581 -26.15 -2.11 -16.99
CA ARG A 581 -27.47 -2.17 -16.31
C ARG A 581 -27.55 -3.28 -15.26
N SER A 582 -26.42 -3.93 -14.98
CA SER A 582 -26.31 -5.12 -14.14
C SER A 582 -25.21 -4.94 -13.10
N ALA A 583 -25.07 -5.91 -12.20
CA ALA A 583 -23.93 -5.99 -11.31
C ALA A 583 -22.69 -6.48 -12.10
N ILE A 584 -21.57 -5.79 -11.92
CA ILE A 584 -20.25 -6.19 -12.42
C ILE A 584 -19.37 -6.55 -11.21
N PRO A 585 -18.77 -7.75 -11.15
CA PRO A 585 -17.92 -8.18 -10.04
C PRO A 585 -16.69 -7.28 -9.82
N SER A 586 -16.07 -7.36 -8.64
CA SER A 586 -14.83 -6.63 -8.35
C SER A 586 -13.66 -7.13 -9.21
N PHE A 587 -12.71 -6.25 -9.50
CA PHE A 587 -11.44 -6.54 -10.21
C PHE A 587 -11.61 -7.13 -11.62
N THR A 588 -12.70 -6.80 -12.30
CA THR A 588 -12.95 -7.22 -13.68
C THR A 588 -12.91 -6.07 -14.66
N MET A 589 -12.64 -6.38 -15.93
CA MET A 589 -12.94 -5.50 -17.05
C MET A 589 -14.26 -5.94 -17.69
N ALA A 590 -15.19 -5.00 -17.86
CA ALA A 590 -16.45 -5.24 -18.55
C ALA A 590 -16.59 -4.32 -19.76
N MET A 591 -17.09 -4.84 -20.88
CA MET A 591 -17.31 -4.02 -22.09
C MET A 591 -18.50 -4.52 -22.92
N GLY A 592 -19.06 -3.64 -23.76
CA GLY A 592 -20.13 -3.98 -24.71
C GLY A 592 -21.48 -3.31 -24.43
N HIS A 593 -22.47 -3.63 -25.26
CA HIS A 593 -23.84 -3.09 -25.19
C HIS A 593 -24.87 -4.23 -25.35
N PRO A 594 -25.32 -4.89 -24.25
CA PRO A 594 -24.97 -4.62 -22.85
C PRO A 594 -23.53 -5.04 -22.50
N ALA A 595 -22.99 -4.47 -21.43
CA ALA A 595 -21.63 -4.76 -20.97
C ALA A 595 -21.54 -6.13 -20.31
N GLU A 596 -20.55 -6.92 -20.70
CA GLU A 596 -20.23 -8.23 -20.14
C GLU A 596 -18.78 -8.27 -19.67
N VAL A 597 -18.47 -9.13 -18.69
CA VAL A 597 -17.10 -9.34 -18.20
C VAL A 597 -16.28 -9.99 -19.31
N VAL A 598 -15.14 -9.38 -19.63
CA VAL A 598 -14.21 -9.86 -20.67
C VAL A 598 -12.83 -10.22 -20.12
N ASP A 599 -12.52 -9.77 -18.90
CA ASP A 599 -11.25 -10.07 -18.24
C ASP A 599 -11.41 -9.99 -16.71
N GLU A 600 -10.60 -10.75 -15.99
CA GLU A 600 -10.61 -10.90 -14.53
C GLU A 600 -9.21 -10.60 -13.95
N ASP A 601 -9.09 -10.49 -12.62
CA ASP A 601 -7.83 -10.18 -11.93
C ASP A 601 -7.13 -8.89 -12.42
N ILE A 602 -7.94 -7.87 -12.71
CA ILE A 602 -7.48 -6.57 -13.20
C ILE A 602 -6.98 -5.70 -12.06
N TYR A 603 -5.70 -5.31 -12.15
CA TYR A 603 -5.06 -4.35 -11.25
C TYR A 603 -4.41 -3.23 -12.05
N PHE A 604 -4.80 -1.99 -11.78
CA PHE A 604 -4.32 -0.82 -12.52
C PHE A 604 -4.02 0.34 -11.57
N LYS A 605 -3.14 1.23 -12.04
CA LYS A 605 -2.89 2.52 -11.40
C LYS A 605 -3.64 3.59 -12.17
N MET A 606 -4.44 4.37 -11.44
CA MET A 606 -5.25 5.47 -11.99
C MET A 606 -4.44 6.72 -12.28
#